data_AF-A0A508BL35-F1
#
_entry.id   AF-A0A508BL35-F1
#
_cell.length_a   1.000
_cell.length_b   1.000
_cell.length_c   1.000
_cell.angle_alpha   90.00
_cell.angle_beta   90.00
_cell.angle_gamma   90.00
#
_symmetry.space_group_name_H-M   'P 1'
#
loop_
_entity.id
_entity.type
_entity.pdbx_description
1 polymer ?
#
loop_
_entity_poly.entity_id
_entity_poly.type
_entity_poly.pdbx_seq_one_letter_code
_entity_poly.pdbx_strand_id
1 'polypeptide(L)'
;MSSLLAVVRPQIMSKSQEVSASERFFAQMYAARAVPLGVVTAVAPFVAASDITTVRMVLVAAMAVQAVDASIGIRRREVAMIVGPSIAAIVHGTMAWYA
;
A
#
# COMPACT_ATOMS: atom_id res chain seq x y z
N MET A 1 -13.36 14.01 3.86
CA MET A 1 -13.66 13.26 5.10
C MET A 1 -14.22 11.85 4.85
N SER A 2 -13.97 11.24 3.67
CA SER A 2 -14.63 9.99 3.24
C SER A 2 -13.74 8.74 3.28
N SER A 3 -12.44 8.90 3.52
CA SER A 3 -11.45 7.81 3.47
C SER A 3 -11.34 7.02 4.79
N LEU A 4 -11.67 7.61 5.93
CA LEU A 4 -11.68 6.93 7.24
C LEU A 4 -12.87 5.99 7.42
N LEU A 5 -14.01 6.29 6.78
CA LEU A 5 -15.23 5.49 6.91
C LEU A 5 -15.12 4.11 6.22
N ALA A 6 -14.33 4.00 5.16
CA ALA A 6 -14.09 2.74 4.47
C ALA A 6 -13.35 1.70 5.34
N VAL A 7 -12.52 2.17 6.28
CA VAL A 7 -11.77 1.31 7.22
C VAL A 7 -12.67 0.86 8.37
N VAL A 8 -13.57 1.73 8.85
CA VAL A 8 -14.40 1.45 10.02
C VAL A 8 -15.69 0.71 9.65
N ARG A 9 -16.26 0.95 8.46
CA ARG A 9 -17.49 0.29 7.98
C ARG A 9 -17.41 -0.06 6.49
N PRO A 10 -16.74 -1.18 6.14
CA PRO A 10 -16.70 -1.68 4.76
C PRO A 10 -18.08 -2.05 4.20
N GLN A 11 -19.09 -2.14 5.07
CA GLN A 11 -20.48 -2.50 4.77
C GLN A 11 -21.22 -1.46 3.92
N ILE A 12 -20.76 -0.21 3.86
CA ILE A 12 -21.43 0.85 3.08
C ILE A 12 -21.10 0.73 1.59
N MET A 13 -20.01 0.04 1.25
CA MET A 13 -19.53 -0.13 -0.13
C MET A 13 -19.92 -1.48 -0.74
N SER A 14 -20.47 -2.40 0.05
CA SER A 14 -20.92 -3.71 -0.41
C SER A 14 -22.39 -3.66 -0.78
N LYS A 15 -22.65 -3.50 -2.08
CA LYS A 15 -23.99 -3.67 -2.67
C LYS A 15 -24.36 -5.16 -2.83
N SER A 16 -23.95 -6.02 -1.89
CA SER A 16 -24.30 -7.43 -1.82
C SER A 16 -24.33 -7.88 -0.36
N GLN A 17 -25.48 -8.36 0.10
CA GLN A 17 -25.61 -8.89 1.45
C GLN A 17 -24.69 -10.10 1.64
N GLU A 18 -23.91 -10.07 2.72
CA GLU A 18 -23.03 -11.12 3.25
C GLU A 18 -21.62 -11.24 2.63
N VAL A 19 -20.74 -10.28 2.96
CA VAL A 19 -19.30 -10.56 3.00
C VAL A 19 -19.05 -11.68 4.01
N SER A 20 -18.51 -12.80 3.56
CA SER A 20 -18.27 -13.98 4.41
C SER A 20 -17.33 -13.64 5.58
N ALA A 21 -17.41 -14.39 6.68
CA ALA A 21 -16.49 -14.20 7.81
C ALA A 21 -15.01 -14.33 7.36
N SER A 22 -14.75 -15.20 6.38
CA SER A 22 -13.45 -15.45 5.77
C SER A 22 -12.91 -14.24 4.99
N GLU A 23 -13.75 -13.55 4.21
CA GLU A 23 -13.34 -12.32 3.51
C GLU A 23 -13.03 -11.17 4.48
N ARG A 24 -13.83 -11.04 5.55
CA ARG A 24 -13.55 -10.04 6.61
C ARG A 24 -12.23 -10.33 7.31
N PHE A 25 -11.97 -11.59 7.66
CA PHE A 25 -10.70 -12.00 8.25
C PHE A 25 -9.51 -11.75 7.31
N PHE A 26 -9.66 -12.06 6.03
CA PHE A 26 -8.62 -11.82 5.02
C PHE A 26 -8.35 -10.32 4.84
N ALA A 27 -9.40 -9.50 4.75
CA ALA A 27 -9.28 -8.05 4.68
C ALA A 27 -8.65 -7.46 5.94
N GLN A 28 -9.01 -7.95 7.13
CA GLN A 28 -8.42 -7.54 8.41
C GLN A 28 -6.95 -7.93 8.51
N MET A 29 -6.57 -9.13 8.09
CA MET A 29 -5.18 -9.59 8.03
C MET A 29 -4.35 -8.71 7.10
N TYR A 30 -4.90 -8.37 5.93
CA TYR A 30 -4.21 -7.50 4.98
C TYR A 30 -4.10 -6.06 5.50
N ALA A 31 -5.16 -5.52 6.11
CA ALA A 31 -5.16 -4.20 6.73
C ALA A 31 -4.16 -4.12 7.90
N ALA A 32 -4.08 -5.16 8.74
CA ALA A 32 -3.13 -5.22 9.85
C ALA A 32 -1.66 -5.17 9.39
N ARG A 33 -1.36 -5.63 8.17
CA ARG A 33 -0.02 -5.51 7.55
C ARG A 33 0.17 -4.19 6.81
N ALA A 34 -0.84 -3.79 6.03
CA ALA A 34 -0.78 -2.62 5.17
C ALA A 34 -0.76 -1.29 5.96
N VAL A 35 -1.48 -1.21 7.09
CA VAL A 35 -1.56 0.02 7.90
C VAL A 35 -0.20 0.38 8.51
N PRO A 36 0.53 -0.51 9.21
CA PRO A 36 1.86 -0.19 9.72
C PRO A 36 2.84 0.21 8.62
N LEU A 37 2.87 -0.53 7.50
CA LEU A 37 3.76 -0.22 6.38
C LEU A 37 3.41 1.13 5.73
N GLY A 38 2.12 1.42 5.58
CA GLY A 38 1.63 2.70 5.08
C GLY A 38 2.01 3.87 5.99
N VAL A 39 1.91 3.70 7.32
CA VAL A 39 2.33 4.70 8.30
C VAL A 39 3.83 4.95 8.22
N VAL A 40 4.66 3.89 8.18
CA VAL A 40 6.13 4.04 8.07
C VAL A 40 6.50 4.79 6.79
N THR A 41 5.89 4.41 5.66
CA THR A 41 6.14 5.06 4.37
C THR A 41 5.74 6.54 4.38
N ALA A 42 4.61 6.88 5.02
CA ALA A 42 4.14 8.27 5.10
C ALA A 42 4.99 9.13 6.05
N VAL A 43 5.51 8.56 7.13
CA VAL A 43 6.19 9.29 8.20
C VAL A 43 7.69 9.42 7.93
N ALA A 44 8.35 8.39 7.38
CA ALA A 44 9.80 8.34 7.17
C ALA A 44 10.42 9.60 6.51
N PRO A 45 9.82 10.22 5.47
CA PRO A 45 10.38 11.41 4.82
C PRO A 45 10.44 12.65 5.72
N PHE A 46 9.63 12.70 6.78
CA PHE A 46 9.54 13.85 7.68
C PHE A 46 10.37 13.70 8.95
N VAL A 47 10.73 12.47 9.34
CA VAL A 47 11.54 12.19 10.54
C VAL A 47 13.01 11.96 10.21
N ALA A 48 13.29 11.40 9.03
CA ALA A 48 14.65 11.37 8.52
C ALA A 48 14.99 12.80 8.10
N ALA A 49 15.74 13.53 8.92
CA ALA A 49 16.41 14.75 8.48
C ALA A 49 17.34 14.35 7.33
N SER A 50 16.88 14.43 6.08
CA SER A 50 17.52 13.70 5.00
C SER A 50 17.81 14.55 3.79
N ASP A 51 19.13 14.67 3.55
CA ASP A 51 19.74 14.90 2.25
C ASP A 51 18.89 14.29 1.13
N ILE A 52 18.58 15.11 0.12
CA ILE A 52 17.79 14.75 -1.07
C ILE A 52 18.27 13.43 -1.68
N THR A 53 19.57 13.16 -1.63
CA THR A 53 20.17 11.92 -2.12
C THR A 53 19.67 10.70 -1.36
N THR A 54 19.56 10.80 -0.03
CA THR A 54 19.08 9.71 0.84
C THR A 54 17.60 9.45 0.60
N VAL A 55 16.78 10.51 0.51
CA VAL A 55 15.34 10.40 0.21
C VAL A 55 15.15 9.72 -1.15
N ARG A 56 15.90 10.14 -2.17
CA ARG A 56 15.84 9.56 -3.51
C ARG A 56 16.22 8.07 -3.51
N MET A 57 17.28 7.67 -2.81
CA MET A 57 17.66 6.26 -2.70
C MET A 57 16.57 5.41 -2.02
N VAL A 58 15.95 5.91 -0.95
CA VAL A 58 14.86 5.23 -0.25
C VAL A 58 13.64 5.07 -1.16
N LEU A 59 13.28 6.10 -1.92
CA LEU A 59 12.16 6.03 -2.87
C LEU A 59 12.42 5.03 -4.01
N VAL A 60 13.64 4.99 -4.54
CA VAL A 60 14.03 3.98 -5.56
C VAL A 60 13.97 2.57 -4.98
N ALA A 61 14.47 2.36 -3.76
CA ALA A 61 14.40 1.07 -3.09
C ALA A 61 12.94 0.63 -2.86
N ALA A 62 12.09 1.55 -2.40
CA ALA A 62 10.67 1.30 -2.20
C ALA A 62 9.96 0.92 -3.51
N MET A 63 10.24 1.64 -4.60
CA MET A 63 9.74 1.30 -5.95
C MET A 63 10.14 -0.13 -6.34
N ALA A 64 11.41 -0.51 -6.15
CA ALA A 64 11.91 -1.83 -6.51
C ALA A 64 11.22 -2.95 -5.73
N VAL A 65 11.06 -2.78 -4.41
CA VAL A 65 10.37 -3.76 -3.54
C VAL A 65 8.92 -3.97 -4.00
N GLN A 66 8.20 -2.89 -4.31
CA GLN A 66 6.79 -2.99 -4.70
C GLN A 66 6.60 -3.58 -6.11
N ALA A 67 7.56 -3.35 -7.01
CA ALA A 67 7.58 -4.03 -8.30
C ALA A 67 7.77 -5.56 -8.14
N VAL A 68 8.60 -5.99 -7.18
CA VAL A 68 8.76 -7.41 -6.83
C VAL A 68 7.45 -7.97 -6.25
N ASP A 69 6.81 -7.28 -5.31
CA ASP A 69 5.54 -7.72 -4.73
C ASP A 69 4.43 -7.83 -5.78
N ALA A 70 4.32 -6.85 -6.69
CA ALA A 70 3.38 -6.93 -7.81
C ALA A 70 3.66 -8.14 -8.71
N SER A 71 4.94 -8.44 -8.98
CA SER A 71 5.33 -9.63 -9.76
C SER A 71 4.95 -10.94 -9.06
N ILE A 72 5.06 -11.01 -7.73
CA ILE A 72 4.62 -12.15 -6.92
C ILE A 72 3.10 -12.26 -6.98
N GLY A 73 2.37 -11.15 -6.85
CA GLY A 73 0.92 -11.09 -6.97
C GLY A 73 0.42 -11.60 -8.32
N ILE A 74 1.10 -11.24 -9.42
CA ILE A 74 0.81 -11.74 -10.78
C ILE A 74 0.98 -13.26 -10.83
N ARG A 75 2.12 -13.78 -10.32
CA ARG A 75 2.38 -15.23 -10.30
C ARG A 75 1.35 -16.01 -9.47
N ARG A 76 0.87 -15.41 -8.36
CA ARG A 76 -0.14 -15.99 -7.47
C ARG A 76 -1.58 -15.74 -7.92
N ARG A 77 -1.80 -14.91 -8.95
CA ARG A 77 -3.12 -14.42 -9.39
C ARG A 77 -3.93 -13.73 -8.29
N GLU A 78 -3.24 -13.10 -7.34
CA GLU A 78 -3.85 -12.38 -6.22
C GLU A 78 -3.96 -10.89 -6.55
N VAL A 79 -5.13 -10.45 -7.02
CA VAL A 79 -5.38 -9.06 -7.46
C VAL A 79 -5.01 -8.03 -6.38
N ALA A 80 -5.26 -8.34 -5.11
CA ALA A 80 -4.90 -7.48 -3.97
C ALA A 80 -3.39 -7.24 -3.85
N MET A 81 -2.56 -8.25 -4.16
CA MET A 81 -1.09 -8.15 -4.16
C MET A 81 -0.54 -7.48 -5.43
N ILE A 82 -1.38 -7.23 -6.44
CA ILE A 82 -0.96 -6.57 -7.70
C ILE A 82 -1.25 -5.07 -7.61
N VAL A 83 -2.50 -4.70 -7.31
CA VAL A 83 -2.98 -3.32 -7.46
C VAL A 83 -2.28 -2.38 -6.49
N GLY A 84 -2.22 -2.74 -5.21
CA GLY A 84 -1.63 -1.90 -4.17
C GLY A 84 -0.14 -1.61 -4.42
N PRO A 85 0.71 -2.65 -4.55
CA PRO A 85 2.13 -2.47 -4.84
C PRO A 85 2.37 -1.76 -6.18
N SER A 86 1.58 -2.00 -7.23
CA SER A 86 1.78 -1.31 -8.52
C SER A 86 1.56 0.20 -8.42
N ILE A 87 0.49 0.65 -7.74
CA ILE A 87 0.22 2.09 -7.53
C ILE A 87 1.36 2.71 -6.74
N ALA A 88 1.77 2.05 -5.65
CA ALA A 88 2.83 2.55 -4.80
C ALA A 88 4.17 2.62 -5.56
N ALA A 89 4.48 1.64 -6.42
CA ALA A 89 5.72 1.63 -7.20
C ALA A 89 5.81 2.84 -8.14
N ILE A 90 4.69 3.18 -8.80
CA ILE A 90 4.59 4.37 -9.65
C ILE A 90 4.81 5.64 -8.84
N VAL A 91 4.15 5.78 -7.68
CA VAL A 91 4.27 6.97 -6.82
C VAL A 91 5.70 7.14 -6.32
N HIS A 92 6.35 6.08 -5.82
CA HIS A 92 7.73 6.20 -5.36
C HIS A 92 8.70 6.49 -6.51
N GLY A 93 8.49 5.89 -7.68
CA GLY A 93 9.30 6.15 -8.87
C GLY A 93 9.19 7.59 -9.37
N THR A 94 7.97 8.14 -9.44
CA THR A 94 7.77 9.54 -9.85
C THR A 94 8.31 10.49 -8.80
N MET A 95 8.09 10.25 -7.51
CA MET A 95 8.67 11.09 -6.45
C MET A 95 10.20 11.05 -6.46
N ALA A 96 10.82 9.90 -6.69
CA ALA A 96 12.28 9.79 -6.83
C ALA A 96 12.84 10.52 -8.06
N TRP A 97 12.01 10.69 -9.09
CA TRP A 97 12.40 11.39 -10.31
C TRP A 97 12.34 12.92 -10.16
N TYR A 98 11.40 13.42 -9.34
CA TYR A 98 11.19 14.85 -9.11
C TYR A 98 11.82 15.39 -7.81
N ALA A 99 12.42 14.53 -6.99
CA ALA A 99 13.14 14.88 -5.75
C ALA A 99 14.55 15.43 -6.03
#